data_AF-A0A927T2P2-F1
#
_entry.id   AF-A0A927T2P2-F1
#
_cell.length_a   1.000
_cell.length_b   1.000
_cell.length_c   1.000
_cell.angle_alpha   90.00
_cell.angle_beta   90.00
_cell.angle_gamma   90.00
#
_symmetry.space_group_name_H-M   'P 1'
#
loop_
_entity.id
_entity.type
_entity.pdbx_description
1 polymer ?
#
loop_
_entity_poly.entity_id
_entity_poly.type
_entity_poly.pdbx_seq_one_letter_code
_entity_poly.pdbx_strand_id
1 'polypeptide(L)'
;MKKKCDRIIPAIVILFVCVLICCVSKFYRIIGDFIKNNGGWLVFIQTICSVISLVSIIVLVKQYVSEHEKSRREMAVNLLFRWSEKAGPKFNRIKKIAEKLTNEQCRDLYGEKPFKVTNEMREELRSALGNTEDTDTEEESEKLVELTKSEVDQFRTKVIDYLNLTESVLSAWQYSVVDDSIIENEFGFLLNDSEGKTLLENMRKAAGSENSYPAIEKFCHHISNKREASLERKDKIG
;
A
#
# COMPACT_ATOMS: atom_id res chain seq x y z
N MET A 1 0.99 -13.99 -2.07
CA MET A 1 1.84 -14.56 -3.15
C MET A 1 3.28 -14.89 -2.73
N LYS A 2 3.94 -14.11 -1.86
CA LYS A 2 5.31 -14.37 -1.33
C LYS A 2 5.62 -15.85 -0.96
N LYS A 3 4.77 -16.49 -0.16
CA LYS A 3 4.96 -17.90 0.28
C LYS A 3 4.99 -18.96 -0.84
N LYS A 4 4.43 -18.69 -2.02
CA LYS A 4 4.52 -19.62 -3.17
C LYS A 4 5.85 -19.48 -3.90
N CYS A 5 6.39 -18.26 -4.01
CA CYS A 5 7.69 -18.01 -4.65
C CYS A 5 8.83 -18.66 -3.85
N ASP A 6 8.78 -18.57 -2.51
CA ASP A 6 9.82 -19.12 -1.63
C ASP A 6 9.92 -20.65 -1.63
N ARG A 7 8.89 -21.37 -2.08
CA ARG A 7 8.94 -22.84 -2.26
C ARG A 7 9.36 -23.27 -3.67
N ILE A 8 9.13 -22.41 -4.66
CA ILE A 8 9.49 -22.70 -6.06
C ILE A 8 10.99 -22.57 -6.25
N ILE A 9 11.63 -21.58 -5.61
CA ILE A 9 13.08 -21.38 -5.68
C ILE A 9 13.88 -22.62 -5.21
N PRO A 10 13.65 -23.21 -4.03
CA PRO A 10 14.39 -24.41 -3.60
C PRO A 10 14.06 -25.63 -4.46
N ALA A 11 12.84 -25.79 -4.96
CA ALA A 11 12.49 -26.88 -5.88
C ALA A 11 13.24 -26.77 -7.21
N ILE A 12 13.35 -25.56 -7.77
CA ILE A 12 14.14 -25.28 -8.97
C ILE A 12 15.63 -25.52 -8.70
N VAL A 13 16.15 -25.13 -7.54
CA VAL A 13 17.55 -25.36 -7.15
C VAL A 13 17.86 -26.85 -6.97
N ILE A 14 16.95 -27.63 -6.36
CA ILE A 14 17.12 -29.08 -6.19
C ILE A 14 17.09 -29.79 -7.55
N LEU A 15 16.11 -29.47 -8.40
CA LEU A 15 16.03 -30.00 -9.77
C LEU A 15 17.32 -29.66 -10.54
N PHE A 16 17.84 -28.45 -10.36
CA PHE A 16 19.08 -27.98 -10.97
C PHE A 16 20.32 -28.72 -10.48
N VAL A 17 20.47 -28.97 -9.18
CA VAL A 17 21.57 -29.78 -8.62
C VAL A 17 21.51 -31.20 -9.19
N CYS A 18 20.32 -31.80 -9.29
CA CYS A 18 20.14 -33.11 -9.92
C CYS A 18 20.56 -33.09 -11.40
N VAL A 19 20.16 -32.07 -12.17
CA VAL A 19 20.55 -31.92 -13.58
C VAL A 19 22.05 -31.69 -13.73
N LEU A 20 22.67 -30.88 -12.88
CA LEU A 20 24.13 -30.66 -12.88
C LEU A 20 24.89 -31.95 -12.57
N ILE A 21 24.49 -32.70 -11.55
CA ILE A 21 25.09 -34.00 -11.20
C ILE A 21 24.96 -34.97 -12.38
N CYS A 22 23.79 -35.03 -13.02
CA CYS A 22 23.57 -35.84 -14.21
C CYS A 22 24.45 -35.39 -15.39
N CYS A 23 24.56 -34.09 -15.65
CA CYS A 23 25.39 -33.53 -16.71
C CYS A 23 26.88 -33.80 -16.48
N VAL A 24 27.38 -33.62 -15.25
CA VAL A 24 28.77 -33.90 -14.87
C VAL A 24 29.05 -35.40 -15.01
N SER A 25 28.15 -36.27 -14.56
CA SER A 25 28.33 -37.73 -14.69
C SER A 25 28.38 -38.20 -16.16
N LYS A 26 27.57 -37.59 -17.03
CA LYS A 26 27.61 -37.84 -18.48
C LYS A 26 28.87 -37.26 -19.12
N PHE A 27 29.31 -36.08 -18.70
CA PHE A 27 30.52 -35.42 -19.17
C PHE A 27 31.78 -36.28 -18.94
N TYR A 28 31.92 -36.88 -17.75
CA TYR A 28 33.03 -37.81 -17.47
C TYR A 28 33.04 -39.03 -18.40
N ARG A 29 31.87 -39.61 -18.72
CA ARG A 29 31.78 -40.73 -19.68
C ARG A 29 32.16 -40.29 -21.09
N ILE A 30 31.68 -39.11 -21.52
CA ILE A 30 31.96 -38.56 -22.86
C ILE A 30 33.45 -38.23 -23.04
N ILE A 31 34.14 -37.70 -22.02
CA ILE A 31 35.60 -37.50 -22.09
C ILE A 31 36.32 -38.83 -22.32
N GLY A 32 35.91 -39.90 -21.62
CA GLY A 32 36.44 -41.23 -21.83
C GLY A 32 36.23 -41.76 -23.26
N ASP A 33 35.06 -41.49 -23.84
CA ASP A 33 34.72 -41.88 -25.22
C ASP A 33 35.38 -40.97 -26.27
N PHE A 34 35.59 -39.69 -25.98
CA PHE A 34 36.28 -38.71 -26.82
C PHE A 34 37.77 -39.04 -26.99
N ILE A 35 38.40 -39.55 -25.93
CA ILE A 35 39.77 -40.08 -25.98
C ILE A 35 39.85 -41.34 -26.87
N LYS A 36 38.74 -42.07 -27.04
CA LYS A 36 38.68 -43.32 -27.80
C LYS A 36 38.18 -43.20 -29.23
N ASN A 37 37.42 -42.16 -29.61
CA ASN A 37 36.73 -42.13 -30.91
C ASN A 37 36.49 -40.72 -31.48
N ASN A 38 36.76 -40.52 -32.79
CA ASN A 38 36.67 -39.23 -33.51
C ASN A 38 35.25 -38.59 -33.61
N GLY A 39 34.21 -39.25 -33.11
CA GLY A 39 32.82 -38.78 -33.14
C GLY A 39 32.35 -37.99 -31.91
N GLY A 40 33.17 -37.87 -30.86
CA GLY A 40 32.74 -37.28 -29.57
C GLY A 40 32.52 -35.76 -29.58
N TRP A 41 32.96 -35.05 -30.63
CA TRP A 41 32.90 -33.58 -30.71
C TRP A 41 31.47 -33.03 -30.76
N LEU A 42 30.55 -33.69 -31.44
CA LEU A 42 29.15 -33.27 -31.50
C LEU A 42 28.47 -33.34 -30.13
N VAL A 43 28.72 -34.41 -29.38
CA VAL A 43 28.17 -34.62 -28.03
C VAL A 43 28.74 -33.60 -27.05
N PHE A 44 30.01 -33.25 -27.21
CA PHE A 44 30.66 -32.19 -26.43
C PHE A 44 30.01 -30.82 -26.67
N ILE A 45 29.81 -30.42 -27.93
CA ILE A 45 29.11 -29.17 -28.29
C ILE A 45 27.69 -29.14 -27.71
N GLN A 46 26.92 -30.22 -27.87
CA GLN A 46 25.56 -30.31 -27.35
C GLN A 46 25.51 -30.15 -25.82
N THR A 47 26.51 -30.70 -25.12
CA THR A 47 26.62 -30.56 -23.66
C THR A 47 26.90 -29.10 -23.27
N ILE A 48 27.81 -28.42 -23.97
CA ILE A 48 28.09 -27.00 -23.76
C ILE A 48 26.85 -26.15 -24.01
N CYS A 49 26.14 -26.36 -25.13
CA CYS A 49 24.90 -25.64 -25.43
C CYS A 49 23.87 -25.81 -24.31
N SER A 50 23.71 -27.04 -23.79
CA SER A 50 22.79 -27.33 -22.69
C SER A 50 23.16 -26.57 -21.41
N VAL A 51 24.46 -26.49 -21.08
CA VAL A 51 24.96 -25.72 -19.93
C VAL A 51 24.71 -24.23 -20.12
N ILE A 52 24.97 -23.68 -21.31
CA ILE A 52 24.72 -22.26 -21.62
C ILE A 52 23.23 -21.94 -21.46
N SER A 53 22.33 -22.76 -22.01
CA SER A 53 20.89 -22.56 -21.87
C SER A 53 20.42 -22.54 -20.41
N LEU A 54 20.99 -23.38 -19.55
CA LEU A 54 20.69 -23.39 -18.12
C LEU A 54 21.14 -22.10 -17.43
N VAL A 55 22.36 -21.63 -17.72
CA VAL A 55 22.88 -20.37 -17.19
C VAL A 55 22.01 -19.19 -17.63
N SER A 56 21.57 -19.17 -18.89
CA SER A 56 20.67 -18.14 -19.41
C SER A 56 19.34 -18.09 -18.64
N ILE A 57 18.74 -19.25 -18.33
CA ILE A 57 17.50 -19.31 -17.53
C ILE A 57 17.72 -18.71 -16.12
N ILE A 58 18.86 -18.98 -15.49
CA ILE A 58 19.17 -18.42 -14.16
C ILE A 58 19.29 -16.90 -14.22
N VAL A 59 20.00 -16.38 -15.22
CA VAL A 59 20.15 -14.93 -15.42
C VAL A 59 18.78 -14.30 -15.64
N LEU A 60 17.92 -14.91 -16.47
CA LEU A 60 16.56 -14.43 -16.73
C LEU A 60 15.69 -14.43 -15.47
N VAL A 61 15.73 -15.49 -14.64
CA VAL A 61 14.96 -15.54 -13.39
C VAL A 61 15.45 -14.46 -12.41
N LYS A 62 16.77 -14.27 -12.27
CA LYS A 62 17.32 -13.21 -11.43
C LYS A 62 16.94 -11.83 -11.93
N GLN A 63 17.00 -11.60 -13.24
CA GLN A 63 16.59 -10.35 -13.87
C GLN A 63 15.10 -10.09 -13.63
N TYR A 64 14.24 -11.09 -13.86
CA TYR A 64 12.81 -10.98 -13.64
C TYR A 64 12.46 -10.60 -12.20
N VAL A 65 13.10 -11.24 -11.21
CA VAL A 65 12.88 -10.92 -9.79
C VAL A 65 13.36 -9.49 -9.48
N SER A 66 14.54 -9.11 -9.95
CA SER A 66 15.09 -7.77 -9.76
C SER A 66 14.22 -6.68 -10.41
N GLU A 67 13.75 -6.92 -11.62
CA GLU A 67 12.84 -6.02 -12.35
C GLU A 67 11.48 -5.92 -11.66
N HIS A 68 10.94 -7.04 -11.18
CA HIS A 68 9.69 -7.04 -10.42
C HIS A 68 9.82 -6.25 -9.12
N GLU A 69 10.93 -6.40 -8.38
CA GLU A 69 11.19 -5.60 -7.17
C GLU A 69 11.32 -4.11 -7.50
N LYS A 70 12.06 -3.76 -8.55
CA LYS A 70 12.18 -2.39 -9.04
C LYS A 70 10.81 -1.80 -9.40
N SER A 71 10.00 -2.54 -10.15
CA SER A 71 8.65 -2.13 -10.56
C SER A 71 7.74 -1.91 -9.36
N ARG A 72 7.77 -2.77 -8.34
CA ARG A 72 7.00 -2.57 -7.09
C ARG A 72 7.38 -1.28 -6.37
N ARG A 73 8.68 -0.94 -6.33
CA ARG A 73 9.17 0.29 -5.68
C ARG A 73 8.78 1.54 -6.48
N GLU A 74 8.94 1.50 -7.79
CA GLU A 74 8.53 2.59 -8.68
C GLU A 74 7.03 2.86 -8.58
N MET A 75 6.22 1.79 -8.53
CA MET A 75 4.77 1.90 -8.35
C MET A 75 4.42 2.48 -6.98
N ALA A 76 5.11 2.05 -5.91
CA ALA A 76 4.91 2.62 -4.58
C ALA A 76 5.15 4.14 -4.61
N VAL A 77 6.30 4.58 -5.13
CA VAL A 77 6.66 6.00 -5.24
C VAL A 77 5.66 6.77 -6.10
N ASN A 78 5.18 6.20 -7.21
CA ASN A 78 4.19 6.85 -8.07
C ASN A 78 2.84 7.03 -7.35
N LEU A 79 2.36 6.01 -6.64
CA LEU A 79 1.13 6.12 -5.85
C LEU A 79 1.27 7.13 -4.72
N LEU A 80 2.41 7.16 -4.02
CA LEU A 80 2.70 8.16 -3.00
C LEU A 80 2.72 9.57 -3.56
N PHE A 81 3.35 9.77 -4.72
CA PHE A 81 3.40 11.06 -5.39
C PHE A 81 2.00 11.53 -5.81
N ARG A 82 1.19 10.65 -6.41
CA ARG A 82 -0.20 10.97 -6.78
C ARG A 82 -1.06 11.28 -5.57
N TRP A 83 -0.85 10.53 -4.48
CA TRP A 83 -1.56 10.78 -3.24
C TRP A 83 -1.18 12.14 -2.65
N SER A 84 0.12 12.48 -2.60
CA SER A 84 0.59 13.74 -2.02
C SER A 84 0.20 14.97 -2.86
N GLU A 85 0.17 14.84 -4.19
CA GLU A 85 -0.32 15.88 -5.10
C GLU A 85 -1.80 16.23 -4.82
N LYS A 86 -2.61 15.21 -4.53
CA LYS A 86 -4.04 15.37 -4.21
C LYS A 86 -4.28 15.76 -2.75
N ALA A 87 -3.47 15.26 -1.82
CA ALA A 87 -3.53 15.54 -0.39
C ALA A 87 -2.87 16.89 -0.02
N GLY A 88 -3.16 17.93 -0.80
CA GLY A 88 -2.62 19.27 -0.59
C GLY A 88 -3.12 19.96 0.70
N PRO A 89 -2.67 21.20 0.98
CA PRO A 89 -2.95 21.89 2.23
C PRO A 89 -4.44 22.07 2.54
N LYS A 90 -5.26 22.39 1.53
CA LYS A 90 -6.73 22.50 1.66
C LYS A 90 -7.35 21.18 2.10
N PHE A 91 -6.87 20.10 1.51
CA PHE A 91 -7.32 18.75 1.79
C PHE A 91 -7.01 18.32 3.22
N ASN A 92 -5.81 18.64 3.70
CA ASN A 92 -5.42 18.38 5.09
C ASN A 92 -6.24 19.17 6.10
N ARG A 93 -6.69 20.40 5.78
CA ARG A 93 -7.62 21.16 6.62
C ARG A 93 -8.99 20.47 6.68
N ILE A 94 -9.53 20.06 5.54
CA ILE A 94 -10.81 19.32 5.45
C ILE A 94 -10.74 18.03 6.28
N LYS A 95 -9.65 17.26 6.17
CA LYS A 95 -9.41 16.05 6.98
C LYS A 95 -9.46 16.38 8.47
N LYS A 96 -8.73 17.40 8.93
CA LYS A 96 -8.70 17.81 10.34
C LYS A 96 -10.08 18.21 10.85
N ILE A 97 -10.86 18.93 10.05
CA ILE A 97 -12.24 19.30 10.41
C ILE A 97 -13.10 18.05 10.54
N ALA A 98 -12.99 17.10 9.59
CA ALA A 98 -13.72 15.84 9.63
C ALA A 98 -13.35 14.96 10.85
N GLU A 99 -12.12 15.02 11.36
CA GLU A 99 -11.68 14.31 12.57
C GLU A 99 -12.26 14.89 13.87
N LYS A 100 -12.68 16.16 13.85
CA LYS A 100 -13.36 16.84 14.97
C LYS A 100 -14.86 16.47 15.05
N LEU A 101 -15.45 15.94 13.97
CA LEU A 101 -16.88 15.60 13.93
C LEU A 101 -17.26 14.42 14.81
N THR A 102 -18.45 14.49 15.40
CA THR A 102 -19.05 13.38 16.14
C THR A 102 -19.55 12.29 15.20
N ASN A 103 -19.80 11.09 15.75
CA ASN A 103 -20.37 9.98 14.97
C ASN A 103 -21.72 10.34 14.31
N GLU A 104 -22.56 11.11 14.98
CA GLU A 104 -23.86 11.54 14.45
C GLU A 104 -23.68 12.51 13.28
N GLN A 105 -22.83 13.53 13.45
CA GLN A 105 -22.51 14.48 12.38
C GLN A 105 -21.88 13.80 11.17
N CYS A 106 -21.04 12.77 11.35
CA CYS A 106 -20.50 11.99 10.25
C CYS A 106 -21.57 11.20 9.48
N ARG A 107 -22.60 10.70 10.17
CA ARG A 107 -23.75 10.02 9.53
C ARG A 107 -24.61 11.02 8.75
N ASP A 108 -24.83 12.20 9.30
CA ASP A 108 -25.57 13.27 8.63
C ASP A 108 -24.79 13.81 7.43
N LEU A 109 -23.48 14.01 7.56
CA LEU A 109 -22.59 14.39 6.46
C LEU A 109 -22.62 13.34 5.33
N TYR A 110 -22.53 12.05 5.66
CA TYR A 110 -22.60 11.00 4.66
C TYR A 110 -23.96 10.93 3.95
N GLY A 111 -25.04 11.16 4.71
CA GLY A 111 -26.43 11.20 4.22
C GLY A 111 -26.85 12.52 3.58
N GLU A 112 -25.93 13.48 3.37
CA GLU A 112 -26.17 14.81 2.80
C GLU A 112 -27.23 15.62 3.57
N LYS A 113 -27.32 15.42 4.89
CA LYS A 113 -28.24 16.15 5.76
C LYS A 113 -27.56 17.37 6.36
N PRO A 114 -28.25 18.52 6.44
CA PRO A 114 -27.76 19.66 7.21
C PRO A 114 -27.55 19.29 8.68
N PHE A 115 -26.45 19.78 9.26
CA PHE A 115 -26.16 19.62 10.69
C PHE A 115 -25.48 20.88 11.23
N LYS A 116 -25.47 21.00 12.56
CA LYS A 116 -24.91 22.16 13.27
C LYS A 116 -23.44 21.94 13.61
N VAL A 117 -22.63 22.97 13.40
CA VAL A 117 -21.20 23.04 13.75
C VAL A 117 -20.91 24.35 14.47
N THR A 118 -19.77 24.46 15.14
CA THR A 118 -19.33 25.75 15.70
C THR A 118 -19.01 26.74 14.58
N ASN A 119 -19.19 28.03 14.84
CA ASN A 119 -18.91 29.07 13.85
C ASN A 119 -17.45 29.02 13.37
N GLU A 120 -16.52 28.77 14.29
CA GLU A 120 -15.10 28.56 13.97
C GLU A 120 -14.87 27.42 12.96
N MET A 121 -15.50 26.25 13.17
CA MET A 121 -15.37 25.12 12.25
C MET A 121 -15.96 25.43 10.87
N ARG A 122 -17.04 26.21 10.81
CA ARG A 122 -17.67 26.63 9.55
C ARG A 122 -16.74 27.54 8.75
N GLU A 123 -16.11 28.52 9.40
CA GLU A 123 -15.17 29.43 8.76
C GLU A 123 -13.90 28.70 8.29
N GLU A 124 -13.35 27.78 9.12
CA GLU A 124 -12.26 26.89 8.69
C GLU A 124 -12.65 26.08 7.44
N LEU A 125 -13.88 25.56 7.40
CA LEU A 125 -14.39 24.78 6.27
C LEU A 125 -14.55 25.65 5.00
N ARG A 126 -15.15 26.83 5.12
CA ARG A 126 -15.33 27.77 4.00
C ARG A 126 -14.01 28.21 3.40
N SER A 127 -13.04 28.55 4.25
CA SER A 127 -11.67 28.87 3.85
C SER A 127 -11.01 27.70 3.09
N ALA A 128 -11.20 26.46 3.58
CA ALA A 128 -10.66 25.27 2.93
C ALA A 128 -11.34 24.93 1.59
N LEU A 129 -12.65 25.18 1.48
CA LEU A 129 -13.42 25.00 0.25
C LEU A 129 -13.17 26.11 -0.77
N GLY A 130 -12.68 27.27 -0.34
CA GLY A 130 -12.41 28.43 -1.20
C GLY A 130 -13.62 29.34 -1.40
N ASN A 131 -14.63 29.25 -0.53
CA ASN A 131 -15.78 30.14 -0.52
C ASN A 131 -15.40 31.37 0.32
N THR A 132 -14.86 32.40 -0.32
CA THR A 132 -14.61 33.71 0.29
C THR A 132 -15.82 34.59 0.04
N GLU A 133 -16.92 34.32 0.74
CA GLU A 133 -17.92 35.36 0.93
C GLU A 133 -17.58 36.05 2.24
N ASP A 134 -17.26 37.34 2.16
CA ASP A 134 -17.01 38.21 3.32
C ASP A 134 -18.29 38.27 4.15
N THR A 135 -18.41 37.41 5.16
CA THR A 135 -19.43 37.58 6.19
C THR A 135 -18.86 38.46 7.30
N ASP A 136 -19.18 39.75 7.23
CA ASP A 136 -19.16 40.65 8.39
C ASP A 136 -20.08 40.05 9.46
N THR A 137 -19.55 39.29 10.41
CA THR A 137 -20.32 38.96 11.61
C THR A 137 -19.42 38.73 12.81
N GLU A 138 -19.78 39.45 13.87
CA GLU A 138 -19.09 39.60 15.13
C GLU A 138 -18.72 38.28 15.81
N GLU A 139 -17.61 38.34 16.54
CA GLU A 139 -16.92 37.28 17.26
C GLU A 139 -17.81 36.63 18.36
N GLU A 140 -18.66 35.68 18.00
CA GLU A 140 -19.21 34.70 18.95
C GLU A 140 -18.79 33.28 18.51
N SER A 141 -17.69 32.80 19.08
CA SER A 141 -17.07 31.49 18.76
C SER A 141 -17.93 30.28 19.16
N GLU A 142 -18.86 30.43 20.10
CA GLU A 142 -19.67 29.33 20.63
C GLU A 142 -21.02 29.12 19.91
N LYS A 143 -21.40 30.00 18.99
CA LYS A 143 -22.70 29.90 18.33
C LYS A 143 -22.70 28.71 17.36
N LEU A 144 -23.66 27.79 17.56
CA LEU A 144 -23.89 26.68 16.65
C LEU A 144 -24.60 27.19 15.38
N VAL A 145 -23.94 27.00 14.24
CA VAL A 145 -24.42 27.40 12.92
C VAL A 145 -24.71 26.16 12.08
N GLU A 146 -25.82 26.19 11.35
CA GLU A 146 -26.22 25.11 10.46
C GLU A 146 -25.50 25.24 9.11
N LEU A 147 -24.88 24.15 8.66
CA LEU A 147 -24.25 24.10 7.33
C LEU A 147 -25.32 24.09 6.25
N THR A 148 -25.11 24.91 5.21
CA THR A 148 -25.96 24.89 4.03
C THR A 148 -25.80 23.56 3.28
N LYS A 149 -26.83 23.16 2.53
CA LYS A 149 -26.78 21.92 1.74
C LYS A 149 -25.58 21.89 0.76
N SER A 150 -25.23 23.04 0.18
CA SER A 150 -24.07 23.17 -0.71
C SER A 150 -22.74 22.93 0.03
N GLU A 151 -22.59 23.48 1.23
CA GLU A 151 -21.40 23.26 2.06
C GLU A 151 -21.27 21.78 2.47
N VAL A 152 -22.38 21.15 2.87
CA VAL A 152 -22.41 19.72 3.23
C VAL A 152 -22.02 18.84 2.05
N ASP A 153 -22.55 19.10 0.86
CA ASP A 153 -22.26 18.32 -0.35
C ASP A 153 -20.78 18.44 -0.78
N GLN A 154 -20.25 19.67 -0.80
CA GLN A 154 -18.85 19.91 -1.12
C GLN A 154 -17.93 19.25 -0.08
N PHE A 155 -18.25 19.39 1.20
CA PHE A 155 -17.46 18.79 2.28
C PHE A 155 -17.47 17.27 2.19
N ARG A 156 -18.66 16.66 2.04
CA ARG A 156 -18.82 15.22 1.86
C ARG A 156 -18.00 14.72 0.68
N THR A 157 -18.11 15.38 -0.47
CA THR A 157 -17.37 15.00 -1.68
C THR A 157 -15.86 14.98 -1.42
N LYS A 158 -15.32 16.02 -0.79
CA LYS A 158 -13.88 16.07 -0.47
C LYS A 158 -13.48 14.99 0.52
N VAL A 159 -14.28 14.70 1.54
CA VAL A 159 -13.99 13.62 2.49
C VAL A 159 -14.02 12.25 1.80
N ILE A 160 -15.00 11.99 0.95
CA ILE A 160 -15.11 10.74 0.20
C ILE A 160 -13.94 10.59 -0.78
N ASP A 161 -13.57 11.64 -1.50
CA ASP A 161 -12.42 11.64 -2.40
C ASP A 161 -11.14 11.22 -1.66
N TYR A 162 -10.98 11.65 -0.41
CA TYR A 162 -9.82 11.28 0.41
C TYR A 162 -9.77 9.78 0.68
N LEU A 163 -10.90 9.26 1.12
CA LEU A 163 -11.03 7.88 1.55
C LEU A 163 -10.85 6.98 0.34
N ASN A 164 -11.46 7.33 -0.80
CA ASN A 164 -11.30 6.60 -2.06
C ASN A 164 -9.85 6.63 -2.57
N LEU A 165 -9.19 7.77 -2.49
CA LEU A 165 -7.78 7.90 -2.88
C LEU A 165 -6.89 7.04 -1.98
N THR A 166 -7.10 7.10 -0.66
CA THR A 166 -6.32 6.32 0.31
C THR A 166 -6.59 4.83 0.18
N GLU A 167 -7.86 4.44 0.03
CA GLU A 167 -8.28 3.05 -0.25
C GLU A 167 -7.65 2.50 -1.52
N SER A 168 -7.50 3.33 -2.56
CA SER A 168 -6.85 2.94 -3.82
C SER A 168 -5.36 2.63 -3.62
N VAL A 169 -4.65 3.47 -2.85
CA VAL A 169 -3.23 3.23 -2.52
C VAL A 169 -3.09 1.98 -1.65
N LEU A 170 -3.93 1.83 -0.63
CA LEU A 170 -3.86 0.69 0.29
C LEU A 170 -4.34 -0.61 -0.36
N SER A 171 -5.20 -0.55 -1.38
CA SER A 171 -5.54 -1.72 -2.20
C SER A 171 -4.30 -2.28 -2.91
N ALA A 172 -3.44 -1.41 -3.45
CA ALA A 172 -2.19 -1.84 -4.07
C ALA A 172 -1.25 -2.53 -3.06
N TRP A 173 -1.21 -2.03 -1.82
CA TRP A 173 -0.52 -2.68 -0.70
C TRP A 173 -1.14 -4.05 -0.37
N GLN A 174 -2.46 -4.14 -0.23
CA GLN A 174 -3.17 -5.38 0.10
C GLN A 174 -2.88 -6.51 -0.90
N TYR A 175 -2.75 -6.18 -2.19
CA TYR A 175 -2.44 -7.14 -3.25
C TYR A 175 -0.94 -7.32 -3.51
N SER A 176 -0.07 -6.74 -2.68
CA SER A 176 1.40 -6.80 -2.81
C SER A 176 1.94 -6.29 -4.16
N VAL A 177 1.22 -5.36 -4.80
CA VAL A 177 1.60 -4.73 -6.08
C VAL A 177 2.68 -3.68 -5.89
N VAL A 178 2.73 -3.07 -4.71
CA VAL A 178 3.73 -2.07 -4.30
C VAL A 178 4.67 -2.65 -3.25
N ASP A 179 5.78 -1.97 -2.98
CA ASP A 179 6.65 -2.32 -1.85
C ASP A 179 5.94 -2.03 -0.52
N ASP A 180 5.65 -3.09 0.23
CA ASP A 180 4.87 -3.04 1.46
C ASP A 180 5.54 -2.13 2.51
N SER A 181 6.87 -2.19 2.59
CA SER A 181 7.63 -1.44 3.59
C SER A 181 7.58 0.07 3.36
N ILE A 182 7.57 0.49 2.09
CA ILE A 182 7.45 1.90 1.72
C ILE A 182 6.08 2.42 2.14
N ILE A 183 5.00 1.72 1.77
CA ILE A 183 3.65 2.16 2.12
C ILE A 183 3.42 2.14 3.62
N GLU A 184 3.86 1.09 4.33
CA GLU A 184 3.70 1.00 5.79
C GLU A 184 4.42 2.12 6.54
N ASN A 185 5.62 2.51 6.09
CA ASN A 185 6.36 3.60 6.70
C ASN A 185 5.68 4.96 6.43
N GLU A 186 5.30 5.22 5.18
CA GLU A 186 4.71 6.50 4.78
C GLU A 186 3.29 6.67 5.27
N PHE A 187 2.48 5.61 5.37
CA PHE A 187 1.08 5.69 5.81
C PHE A 187 0.92 5.31 7.29
N GLY A 188 1.99 4.89 7.96
CA GLY A 188 1.97 4.49 9.36
C GLY A 188 1.50 5.60 10.31
N PHE A 189 1.72 6.87 9.96
CA PHE A 189 1.26 8.02 10.74
C PHE A 189 -0.27 8.21 10.72
N LEU A 190 -0.99 7.60 9.76
CA LEU A 190 -2.45 7.69 9.67
C LEU A 190 -3.16 6.98 10.83
N LEU A 191 -2.40 6.23 11.64
CA LEU A 191 -2.84 5.59 12.86
C LEU A 191 -2.19 6.32 14.03
N ASN A 192 -2.89 7.33 14.56
CA ASN A 192 -2.49 8.02 15.79
C ASN A 192 -3.12 7.31 16.99
N ASP A 193 -2.33 6.48 17.67
CA ASP A 193 -2.77 5.75 18.88
C ASP A 193 -2.99 6.70 20.07
N SER A 194 -2.37 7.89 20.08
CA SER A 194 -2.48 8.84 21.20
C SER A 194 -3.89 9.40 21.41
N GLU A 195 -4.73 9.38 20.38
CA GLU A 195 -6.12 9.85 20.45
C GLU A 195 -7.15 8.73 20.20
N GLY A 196 -6.70 7.49 19.98
CA GLY A 196 -7.57 6.36 19.66
C GLY A 196 -8.42 6.53 18.40
N LYS A 197 -8.09 7.51 17.55
CA LYS A 197 -8.81 7.81 16.31
C LYS A 197 -7.99 7.32 15.13
N THR A 198 -8.47 6.29 14.46
CA THR A 198 -7.91 5.87 13.17
C THR A 198 -8.38 6.81 12.05
N LEU A 199 -7.66 6.83 10.93
CA LEU A 199 -7.94 7.59 9.70
C LEU A 199 -9.45 7.79 9.45
N LEU A 200 -9.98 8.98 9.73
CA LEU A 200 -11.40 9.33 9.57
C LEU A 200 -12.37 8.20 9.99
N GLU A 201 -12.10 7.55 11.11
CA GLU A 201 -12.80 6.35 11.56
C GLU A 201 -14.32 6.50 11.59
N ASN A 202 -14.80 7.61 12.14
CA ASN A 202 -16.22 7.91 12.25
C ASN A 202 -16.88 8.03 10.87
N MET A 203 -16.19 8.62 9.89
CA MET A 203 -16.66 8.71 8.51
C MET A 203 -16.65 7.34 7.82
N ARG A 204 -15.61 6.52 8.02
CA ARG A 204 -15.58 5.16 7.49
C ARG A 204 -16.72 4.33 8.05
N LYS A 205 -16.96 4.38 9.36
CA LYS A 205 -18.10 3.71 10.02
C LYS A 205 -19.43 4.18 9.46
N ALA A 206 -19.62 5.49 9.27
CA ALA A 206 -20.82 6.06 8.66
C ALA A 206 -21.05 5.54 7.22
N ALA A 207 -19.97 5.33 6.47
CA ALA A 207 -20.01 4.81 5.10
C ALA A 207 -20.14 3.28 4.99
N GLY A 208 -20.04 2.53 6.09
CA GLY A 208 -20.14 1.05 6.08
C GLY A 208 -18.85 0.28 6.43
N SER A 209 -17.78 0.97 6.86
CA SER A 209 -16.51 0.40 7.34
C SER A 209 -15.91 -0.61 6.35
N GLU A 210 -15.71 -1.87 6.73
CA GLU A 210 -15.08 -2.91 5.91
C GLU A 210 -15.81 -3.17 4.58
N ASN A 211 -17.12 -2.94 4.51
CA ASN A 211 -17.87 -3.10 3.25
C ASN A 211 -17.51 -2.04 2.21
N SER A 212 -17.06 -0.86 2.65
CA SER A 212 -16.80 0.30 1.79
C SER A 212 -15.30 0.60 1.65
N TYR A 213 -14.51 0.31 2.69
CA TYR A 213 -13.08 0.61 2.78
C TYR A 213 -12.26 -0.58 3.32
N PRO A 214 -12.32 -1.76 2.67
CA PRO A 214 -11.69 -2.98 3.17
C PRO A 214 -10.15 -2.90 3.27
N ALA A 215 -9.49 -2.21 2.35
CA ALA A 215 -8.03 -2.11 2.35
C ALA A 215 -7.55 -1.21 3.49
N ILE A 216 -8.23 -0.09 3.76
CA ILE A 216 -7.97 0.74 4.92
C ILE A 216 -8.12 -0.09 6.21
N GLU A 217 -9.22 -0.85 6.38
CA GLU A 217 -9.41 -1.65 7.61
C GLU A 217 -8.31 -2.69 7.80
N LYS A 218 -7.95 -3.41 6.73
CA LYS A 218 -6.85 -4.41 6.78
C LYS A 218 -5.51 -3.76 7.11
N PHE A 219 -5.24 -2.58 6.56
CA PHE A 219 -4.03 -1.83 6.85
C PHE A 219 -3.99 -1.38 8.31
N CYS A 220 -5.10 -0.84 8.83
CA CYS A 220 -5.23 -0.45 10.24
C CYS A 220 -4.92 -1.64 11.15
N HIS A 221 -5.58 -2.78 10.93
CA HIS A 221 -5.35 -4.00 11.71
C HIS A 221 -3.91 -4.53 11.57
N HIS A 222 -3.32 -4.47 10.37
CA HIS A 222 -1.94 -4.89 10.14
C HIS A 222 -0.93 -4.07 10.95
N ILE A 223 -1.03 -2.74 10.89
CA ILE A 223 -0.11 -1.85 11.59
C ILE A 223 -0.30 -1.94 13.11
N SER A 224 -1.54 -2.02 13.62
CA SER A 224 -1.82 -2.20 15.05
C SER A 224 -1.15 -3.48 15.58
N ASN A 225 -1.36 -4.62 14.92
CA ASN A 225 -0.72 -5.89 15.30
C ASN A 225 0.81 -5.81 15.24
N LYS A 226 1.37 -5.12 14.24
CA LYS A 226 2.82 -4.93 14.10
C LYS A 226 3.39 -4.09 15.25
N ARG A 227 2.65 -3.08 15.73
CA ARG A 227 3.02 -2.24 16.88
C ARG A 227 2.95 -3.02 18.19
N GLU A 228 1.86 -3.72 18.45
CA GLU A 228 1.71 -4.59 19.65
C GLU A 228 2.86 -5.60 19.76
N ALA A 229 3.15 -6.31 18.67
CA ALA A 229 4.26 -7.25 18.61
C ALA A 229 5.65 -6.60 18.81
N SER A 230 5.78 -5.30 18.55
CA SER A 230 7.02 -4.55 18.78
C SER A 230 7.19 -4.10 20.23
N LEU A 231 6.08 -3.78 20.92
CA LEU A 231 6.06 -3.41 22.33
C LEU A 231 6.39 -4.64 23.20
N GLU A 232 5.75 -5.78 22.95
CA GLU A 232 6.03 -7.03 23.67
C GLU A 232 7.51 -7.48 23.58
N ARG A 233 8.19 -7.16 22.47
CA ARG A 233 9.62 -7.45 22.32
C ARG A 233 10.49 -6.53 23.16
N LYS A 234 10.09 -5.26 23.34
CA LYS A 234 10.82 -4.30 24.19
C LYS A 234 10.67 -4.67 25.66
N ASP A 235 9.47 -5.09 26.07
CA ASP A 235 9.18 -5.50 27.45
C ASP A 235 9.90 -6.79 27.87
N LYS A 236 10.30 -7.64 26.89
CA LYS A 236 11.10 -8.85 27.15
C LYS A 236 12.61 -8.61 27.22
N ILE A 237 13.07 -7.42 26.84
CA ILE A 237 14.50 -7.04 26.82
C ILE A 237 14.84 -6.09 27.99
N GLY A 238 13.84 -5.39 28.55
CA GLY A 238 13.94 -4.63 29.80
C GLY A 238 13.78 -5.52 31.02
#